data_AF-A0A377JTB8-F1
#
_entry.id   AF-A0A377JTB8-F1
#
_cell.length_a   1.000
_cell.length_b   1.000
_cell.length_c   1.000
_cell.angle_alpha   90.00
_cell.angle_beta   90.00
_cell.angle_gamma   90.00
#
_symmetry.space_group_name_H-M   'P 1'
#
loop_
_entity.id
_entity.type
_entity.pdbx_description
1 polymer ?
#
loop_
_entity_poly.entity_id
_entity_poly.type
_entity_poly.pdbx_seq_one_letter_code
_entity_poly.pdbx_strand_id
1 'polypeptide(L)' 'MHNDGTSHTSKRDTSSSLGLDEKEIEANTFAANLLMPQDEVLRLAGNKYTLDSMASYFGVSSLAMEYRLNKLGVDVYV' A
#
# COMPACT_ATOMS: atom_id res chain seq x y z
N MET A 1 -17.87 15.28 -42.14
CA MET A 1 -18.30 14.58 -40.92
C MET A 1 -17.48 13.31 -40.78
N HIS A 2 -16.45 13.32 -39.92
CA HIS A 2 -15.86 12.10 -39.35
C HIS A 2 -15.37 12.51 -37.94
N ASN A 3 -16.15 12.10 -36.94
CA ASN A 3 -15.85 12.26 -35.53
C ASN A 3 -15.08 11.02 -35.11
N ASP A 4 -13.75 11.05 -35.21
CA ASP A 4 -12.89 10.00 -34.65
C ASP A 4 -12.85 10.16 -33.12
N GLY A 5 -13.96 9.76 -32.51
CA GLY A 5 -14.08 9.50 -31.09
C GLY A 5 -13.22 8.31 -30.72
N THR A 6 -11.90 8.48 -30.70
CA THR A 6 -10.98 7.59 -29.98
C THR A 6 -11.15 7.86 -28.49
N SER A 7 -12.28 7.36 -28.00
CA SER A 7 -12.53 7.14 -26.59
C SER A 7 -11.50 6.11 -26.12
N HIS A 8 -10.37 6.58 -25.59
CA HIS A 8 -9.49 5.76 -24.76
C HIS A 8 -10.19 5.47 -23.43
N THR A 9 -11.35 4.82 -23.48
CA THR A 9 -11.95 4.21 -22.30
C THR A 9 -11.13 2.99 -22.01
N SER A 10 -10.22 3.15 -21.05
CA SER A 10 -9.54 2.07 -20.34
C SER A 10 -10.52 0.92 -20.16
N LYS A 11 -10.21 -0.22 -20.79
CA LYS A 11 -10.87 -1.48 -20.46
C LYS A 11 -10.50 -1.77 -19.01
N ARG A 12 -11.30 -1.27 -18.07
CA ARG A 12 -11.43 -1.87 -16.75
C ARG A 12 -12.14 -3.19 -17.01
N ASP A 13 -11.35 -4.18 -17.38
CA ASP A 13 -11.80 -5.55 -17.38
C ASP A 13 -12.31 -5.84 -15.97
N THR A 14 -13.46 -6.48 -15.89
CA THR A 14 -14.21 -6.73 -14.65
C THR A 14 -13.53 -7.74 -13.71
N SER A 15 -12.23 -8.03 -13.90
CA SER A 15 -11.41 -8.87 -13.03
C SER A 15 -10.84 -8.14 -11.80
N SER A 16 -10.69 -6.80 -11.85
CA SER A 16 -10.22 -5.99 -10.71
C SER A 16 -11.11 -6.10 -9.45
N SER A 17 -12.30 -6.71 -9.54
CA SER A 17 -13.24 -6.79 -8.41
C SER A 17 -12.91 -7.88 -7.38
N LEU A 18 -11.93 -8.76 -7.63
CA LEU A 18 -11.61 -9.89 -6.74
C LEU A 18 -10.33 -9.71 -5.93
N GLY A 19 -9.52 -8.68 -6.18
CA GLY A 19 -8.22 -8.51 -5.51
C GLY A 19 -7.23 -9.66 -5.77
N LEU A 20 -7.44 -10.41 -6.87
CA LEU A 20 -6.63 -11.55 -7.30
C LEU A 20 -5.73 -11.21 -8.48
N ASP A 21 -5.75 -9.96 -8.97
CA ASP A 21 -4.84 -9.53 -10.01
C ASP A 21 -3.42 -9.46 -9.42
N GLU A 22 -2.60 -10.45 -9.78
CA GLU A 22 -1.22 -10.61 -9.28
C GLU A 22 -0.42 -9.31 -9.46
N LYS A 23 -0.66 -8.59 -10.56
CA LYS A 23 -0.04 -7.28 -10.81
C LYS A 23 -0.43 -6.20 -9.81
N GLU A 24 -1.69 -6.16 -9.37
CA GLU A 24 -2.14 -5.19 -8.37
C GLU A 24 -1.51 -5.51 -7.00
N ILE A 25 -1.42 -6.80 -6.64
CA ILE A 25 -0.76 -7.26 -5.41
C ILE A 25 0.73 -6.91 -5.42
N GLU A 26 1.41 -7.15 -6.54
CA GLU A 26 2.82 -6.80 -6.73
C GLU A 26 3.03 -5.29 -6.67
N ALA A 27 2.19 -4.51 -7.35
CA ALA A 27 2.25 -3.05 -7.34
C ALA A 27 2.01 -2.48 -5.94
N ASN A 28 1.04 -3.01 -5.20
CA ASN A 28 0.77 -2.61 -3.81
C ASN A 28 1.95 -2.97 -2.90
N THR A 29 2.55 -4.14 -3.07
CA THR A 29 3.75 -4.55 -2.32
C THR A 29 4.92 -3.63 -2.62
N PHE A 30 5.12 -3.29 -3.90
CA PHE A 30 6.16 -2.37 -4.33
C PHE A 30 5.95 -0.97 -3.74
N ALA A 31 4.74 -0.42 -3.82
CA ALA A 31 4.40 0.86 -3.23
C ALA A 31 4.60 0.88 -1.71
N ALA A 32 4.20 -0.19 -1.00
CA ALA A 32 4.42 -0.31 0.43
C ALA A 32 5.91 -0.37 0.78
N ASN A 33 6.73 -1.07 -0.01
CA ASN A 33 8.19 -1.09 0.17
C ASN A 33 8.83 0.27 -0.07
N LEU A 34 8.32 1.03 -1.03
CA LEU A 34 8.81 2.37 -1.37
C LEU A 34 8.43 3.42 -0.32
N LEU A 35 7.18 3.39 0.16
CA LEU A 35 6.65 4.36 1.13
C LEU A 35 7.08 4.01 2.57
N MET A 36 7.13 2.73 2.91
CA MET A 36 7.41 2.23 4.25
C MET A 36 8.53 1.17 4.20
N PRO A 37 9.81 1.60 4.05
CA PRO A 37 10.94 0.69 3.98
C PRO A 37 11.03 -0.20 5.21
N GLN A 38 11.30 -1.49 5.01
CA GLN A 38 11.28 -2.50 6.08
C GLN A 38 12.22 -2.15 7.24
N ASP A 39 13.47 -1.78 6.94
CA ASP A 39 14.47 -1.46 7.97
C ASP A 39 14.03 -0.30 8.86
N GLU A 40 13.38 0.70 8.27
CA GLU A 40 12.89 1.87 8.97
C GLU A 40 11.66 1.54 9.83
N VAL A 41 10.75 0.73 9.31
CA VAL A 41 9.58 0.24 10.07
C VAL A 41 10.04 -0.55 11.31
N LEU A 42 11.01 -1.44 11.14
CA LEU A 42 11.59 -2.23 12.24
C LEU A 42 12.29 -1.35 13.27
N ARG A 43 13.03 -0.33 12.82
CA ARG A 43 13.68 0.66 13.70
C ARG A 43 12.67 1.41 14.57
N LEU A 44 11.57 1.88 13.98
CA LEU A 44 10.53 2.61 14.71
C LEU A 44 9.77 1.70 15.69
N ALA A 45 9.43 0.47 15.28
CA ALA A 45 8.80 -0.51 16.16
C ALA A 45 9.70 -0.86 17.36
N GLY A 46 11.01 -1.06 17.12
CA GLY A 46 12.00 -1.28 18.18
C GLY A 46 12.12 -0.10 19.15
N ASN A 47 11.88 1.12 18.67
CA ASN A 47 11.83 2.35 19.49
C ASN A 47 10.47 2.56 20.19
N LYS A 48 9.56 1.58 20.15
CA LYS A 48 8.23 1.60 20.78
C LYS A 48 7.33 2.73 20.26
N TYR A 49 7.43 3.05 18.97
CA TYR A 49 6.47 3.96 18.35
C TYR A 49 5.10 3.29 18.28
N THR A 50 4.04 4.07 18.48
CA THR A 50 2.65 3.63 18.28
C THR A 50 2.31 3.57 16.79
N LEU A 51 1.25 2.83 16.44
CA LEU A 51 0.75 2.73 15.06
C LEU A 51 0.53 4.12 14.43
N ASP A 52 -0.16 5.02 15.12
CA ASP A 52 -0.45 6.37 14.62
C ASP A 52 0.80 7.23 14.47
N SER A 53 1.79 7.05 15.36
CA SER A 53 3.07 7.75 15.26
C SER A 53 3.86 7.29 14.02
N MET A 54 3.85 5.99 13.74
CA MET A 54 4.50 5.42 12.56
C MET A 54 3.78 5.83 11.27
N ALA A 55 2.45 5.78 11.27
CA ALA A 55 1.65 6.22 10.12
C ALA A 55 1.89 7.70 9.79
N SER A 56 1.92 8.55 10.83
CA SER A 56 2.25 9.97 10.69
C SER A 56 3.67 10.20 10.18
N TYR A 57 4.65 9.40 10.65
CA TYR A 57 6.04 9.49 10.22
C TYR A 57 6.22 9.19 8.72
N PHE A 58 5.56 8.14 8.21
CA PHE A 58 5.63 7.78 6.79
C PHE A 58 4.64 8.56 5.91
N GLY A 59 3.75 9.37 6.49
CA GLY A 59 2.73 10.11 5.75
C GLY A 59 1.67 9.21 5.10
N VAL A 60 1.36 8.08 5.74
CA VAL A 60 0.38 7.08 5.27
C VAL A 60 -0.82 6.99 6.23
N SER A 61 -1.88 6.31 5.82
CA SER A 61 -3.00 6.01 6.72
C SER A 61 -2.61 4.94 7.76
N SER A 62 -3.22 4.99 8.95
CA SER A 62 -3.00 3.97 9.99
C SER A 62 -3.32 2.56 9.49
N LEU A 63 -4.32 2.40 8.60
CA LEU A 63 -4.64 1.12 7.97
C LEU A 63 -3.51 0.60 7.05
N ALA A 64 -2.88 1.47 6.27
CA ALA A 64 -1.76 1.08 5.41
C ALA A 64 -0.53 0.66 6.24
N MET A 65 -0.28 1.39 7.34
CA MET A 65 0.78 1.04 8.29
C MET A 65 0.48 -0.29 8.99
N GLU A 66 -0.75 -0.53 9.43
CA GLU A 66 -1.18 -1.80 10.03
C GLU A 66 -0.99 -2.97 9.07
N TYR A 67 -1.44 -2.82 7.82
CA TYR A 67 -1.23 -3.84 6.79
C TYR A 67 0.26 -4.15 6.58
N ARG A 68 1.09 -3.11 6.57
CA ARG A 68 2.54 -3.24 6.43
C ARG A 68 3.17 -3.98 7.61
N LEU A 69 2.79 -3.64 8.84
CA LEU A 69 3.25 -4.31 10.05
C LEU A 69 2.85 -5.78 10.08
N ASN A 70 1.59 -6.08 9.73
CA ASN A 70 1.09 -7.44 9.61
C ASN A 70 1.88 -8.25 8.58
N LYS A 71 2.18 -7.67 7.41
CA LYS A 71 3.02 -8.30 6.38
C LYS A 71 4.45 -8.58 6.83
N LEU A 72 4.99 -7.76 7.73
CA LEU A 72 6.34 -7.92 8.29
C LEU A 72 6.35 -8.80 9.55
N GLY A 73 5.19 -9.19 10.08
CA GLY A 73 5.08 -9.94 11.33
C GLY A 73 5.52 -9.14 12.57
N VAL A 74 5.34 -7.82 12.54
CA VAL A 74 5.77 -6.89 13.59
C VAL A 74 4.56 -6.43 14.39
N ASP A 75 4.63 -6.56 15.70
CA ASP A 75 3.65 -5.99 16.62
C ASP A 75 4.15 -4.63 17.12
N VAL A 76 3.24 -3.66 17.21
CA VAL A 76 3.57 -2.30 17.67
C VAL A 76 3.04 -2.07 19.05
N TYR A 77 3.66 -1.14 19.76
CA TYR A 77 3.23 -0.80 21.10
C TYR A 77 1.86 -0.11 21.04
N VAL A 78 0.89 -0.68 21.76
CA VAL A 78 -0.48 -0.15 21.92
C VAL A 78 -0.54 0.85 23.06
#